data_AF-A0A381WL23-F1
#
_entry.id   AF-A0A381WL23-F1
#
_cell.length_a   1.000
_cell.length_b   1.000
_cell.length_c   1.000
_cell.angle_alpha   90.00
_cell.angle_beta   90.00
_cell.angle_gamma   90.00
#
_symmetry.space_group_name_H-M   'P 1'
#
loop_
_entity.id
_entity.type
_entity.pdbx_description
1 polymer ?
#
loop_
_entity_poly.entity_id
_entity_poly.type
_entity_poly.pdbx_seq_one_letter_code
_entity_poly.pdbx_strand_id
1 'polypeptide(L)'
;MNQNLKKIASGLILVIGLILFFSSLLNNHLNLSLVYLTSTLIIWVLYGLILDDFDVRIFAWVISATGFLLAISVFFLYGVEEVPHPVGAIVFHAGGIAGALGMGLFSLFPLLIIHQLSSKKTTSPATHKLNENDTAPDPELDSDEWEFATEDELQSGEFEVG
;
A
#
# COMPACT_ATOMS: atom_id res chain seq x y z
N MET A 1 16.37 15.18 -20.45
CA MET A 1 15.54 14.15 -21.10
C MET A 1 14.07 14.53 -20.95
N ASN A 2 13.22 14.32 -21.97
CA ASN A 2 11.78 14.57 -21.87
C ASN A 2 11.18 13.75 -20.72
N GLN A 3 10.28 14.36 -19.92
CA GLN A 3 9.61 13.69 -18.80
C GLN A 3 8.85 12.43 -19.24
N ASN A 4 8.22 12.47 -20.41
CA ASN A 4 7.54 11.29 -20.96
C ASN A 4 8.54 10.15 -21.25
N LEU A 5 9.74 10.48 -21.74
CA LEU A 5 10.76 9.49 -22.06
C LEU A 5 11.33 8.82 -20.79
N LYS A 6 11.49 9.58 -19.68
CA LYS A 6 11.88 9.01 -18.38
C LYS A 6 10.87 7.98 -17.89
N LYS A 7 9.56 8.30 -17.96
CA LYS A 7 8.48 7.40 -17.55
C LYS A 7 8.41 6.14 -18.41
N ILE A 8 8.57 6.29 -19.72
CA ILE A 8 8.60 5.14 -20.66
C ILE A 8 9.80 4.24 -20.36
N ALA A 9 10.99 4.81 -20.18
CA ALA A 9 12.19 4.04 -19.87
C ALA A 9 12.09 3.33 -18.51
N SER A 10 11.56 4.02 -17.50
CA SER A 10 11.25 3.46 -16.18
C SER A 10 10.31 2.24 -16.29
N GLY A 11 9.21 2.35 -17.06
CA GLY A 11 8.30 1.24 -17.33
C GLY A 11 8.96 0.08 -18.09
N LEU A 12 9.82 0.38 -19.07
CA LEU A 12 10.55 -0.64 -19.83
C LEU A 12 11.48 -1.48 -18.94
N ILE A 13 12.17 -0.86 -17.98
CA ILE A 13 13.02 -1.59 -17.01
C ILE A 13 12.19 -2.63 -16.26
N LEU A 14 11.01 -2.25 -15.77
CA LEU A 14 10.11 -3.17 -15.06
C LEU A 14 9.60 -4.29 -15.98
N VAL A 15 9.18 -3.96 -17.20
CA VAL A 15 8.65 -4.96 -18.16
C VAL A 15 9.73 -5.98 -18.53
N ILE A 16 10.95 -5.53 -18.82
CA ILE A 16 12.07 -6.41 -19.16
C ILE A 16 12.37 -7.35 -17.98
N GLY A 17 12.43 -6.81 -16.76
CA GLY A 17 12.67 -7.64 -15.58
C GLY A 17 11.56 -8.64 -15.29
N LEU A 18 10.30 -8.26 -15.51
CA LEU A 18 9.15 -9.16 -15.37
C LEU A 18 9.23 -10.33 -16.37
N ILE A 19 9.61 -10.06 -17.62
CA ILE A 19 9.81 -11.10 -18.65
C ILE A 19 10.91 -12.07 -18.21
N LEU A 20 12.05 -11.57 -17.72
CA LEU A 20 13.15 -12.40 -17.22
C LEU A 20 12.75 -13.23 -16.00
N PHE A 21 12.00 -12.62 -15.07
CA PHE A 21 11.43 -13.30 -13.90
C PHE A 21 10.58 -14.50 -14.32
N PHE A 22 9.57 -14.29 -15.18
CA PHE A 22 8.68 -15.36 -15.63
C PHE A 22 9.42 -16.40 -16.47
N SER A 23 10.32 -15.98 -17.35
CA SER A 23 11.14 -16.92 -18.13
C SER A 23 11.94 -17.85 -17.22
N SER A 24 12.52 -17.35 -16.14
CA SER A 24 13.25 -18.19 -15.18
C SER A 24 12.31 -19.06 -14.34
N LEU A 25 11.12 -18.55 -13.99
CA LEU A 25 10.13 -19.26 -13.21
C LEU A 25 9.55 -20.46 -13.98
N LEU A 26 9.23 -20.29 -15.28
CA LEU A 26 8.74 -21.36 -16.15
C LEU A 26 9.78 -22.47 -16.35
N ASN A 27 11.07 -22.14 -16.26
CA ASN A 27 12.16 -23.11 -16.29
C ASN A 27 12.47 -23.71 -14.90
N ASN A 28 11.58 -23.52 -13.92
CA ASN A 28 11.68 -24.04 -12.55
C ASN A 28 12.93 -23.57 -11.77
N HIS A 29 13.54 -22.46 -12.19
CA HIS A 29 14.70 -21.86 -11.53
C HIS A 29 14.27 -20.67 -10.64
N LEU A 30 13.63 -20.97 -9.51
CA LEU A 30 13.09 -19.94 -8.60
C LEU A 30 14.17 -18.99 -8.04
N ASN A 31 15.33 -19.52 -7.64
CA ASN A 31 16.41 -18.68 -7.12
C ASN A 31 16.89 -17.65 -8.15
N LEU A 32 17.04 -18.06 -9.41
CA LEU A 32 17.45 -17.17 -10.50
C LEU A 32 16.33 -16.16 -10.83
N SER A 33 15.07 -16.59 -10.77
CA SER A 33 13.90 -15.73 -10.93
C SER A 33 13.88 -14.61 -9.88
N LEU A 34 14.12 -14.95 -8.61
CA LEU A 34 14.27 -13.98 -7.52
C LEU A 34 15.42 -12.99 -7.74
N VAL A 35 16.57 -13.46 -8.25
CA VAL A 35 17.70 -12.59 -8.60
C VAL A 35 17.30 -11.59 -9.68
N TYR A 36 16.62 -12.03 -10.75
CA TYR A 36 16.14 -11.12 -11.78
C TYR A 36 15.14 -10.09 -11.26
N LEU A 37 14.19 -10.51 -10.42
CA LEU A 37 13.18 -9.61 -9.86
C LEU A 37 13.81 -8.55 -8.96
N THR A 38 14.63 -8.98 -8.00
CA THR A 38 15.30 -8.09 -7.03
C THR A 38 16.27 -7.15 -7.73
N SER A 39 17.08 -7.65 -8.67
CA SER A 39 17.99 -6.83 -9.47
C SER A 39 17.23 -5.78 -10.29
N THR A 40 16.12 -6.16 -10.92
CA THR A 40 15.28 -5.23 -11.69
C THR A 40 14.73 -4.12 -10.79
N LEU A 41 14.18 -4.46 -9.63
CA LEU A 41 13.64 -3.46 -8.70
C LEU A 41 14.73 -2.50 -8.22
N ILE A 42 15.93 -3.01 -7.91
CA ILE A 42 17.07 -2.17 -7.52
C ILE A 42 17.46 -1.22 -8.66
N ILE A 43 17.61 -1.74 -9.88
CA ILE A 43 17.96 -0.92 -11.05
C ILE A 43 16.88 0.14 -11.31
N TRP A 44 15.61 -0.23 -11.21
CA TRP A 44 14.48 0.67 -11.39
C TRP A 44 14.45 1.80 -10.34
N VAL A 45 14.68 1.48 -9.07
CA VAL A 45 14.77 2.47 -7.98
C VAL A 45 15.95 3.41 -8.19
N LEU A 46 17.13 2.86 -8.51
CA LEU A 46 18.32 3.65 -8.80
C LEU A 46 18.10 4.59 -10.00
N TYR A 47 17.46 4.08 -11.06
CA TYR A 47 17.10 4.88 -12.23
C TYR A 47 16.21 6.07 -11.86
N GLY A 48 15.17 5.85 -11.06
CA GLY A 48 14.26 6.90 -10.60
C GLY A 48 14.94 7.95 -9.72
N LEU A 49 15.82 7.52 -8.81
CA LEU A 49 16.56 8.40 -7.91
C LEU A 49 17.58 9.28 -8.66
N ILE A 50 18.35 8.70 -9.57
CA ILE A 50 19.37 9.43 -10.35
C ILE A 50 18.74 10.52 -11.23
N LEU A 51 17.51 10.28 -11.72
CA LEU A 51 16.80 11.20 -12.60
C LEU A 51 15.87 12.18 -11.87
N ASP A 52 15.84 12.13 -10.53
CA ASP A 52 14.98 12.96 -9.66
C ASP A 52 13.50 12.95 -10.07
N ASP A 53 13.00 11.78 -10.50
CA ASP A 53 11.61 11.55 -10.95
C ASP A 53 10.94 10.45 -10.10
N PHE A 54 11.47 10.17 -8.92
CA PHE A 54 11.01 9.07 -8.07
C PHE A 54 9.75 9.44 -7.28
N ASP A 55 8.64 8.78 -7.60
CA ASP A 55 7.38 8.90 -6.86
C ASP A 55 7.20 7.74 -5.88
N VAL A 56 7.11 8.07 -4.59
CA VAL A 56 6.93 7.12 -3.48
C VAL A 56 5.62 6.33 -3.61
N ARG A 57 4.56 6.92 -4.16
CA ARG A 57 3.27 6.22 -4.39
C ARG A 57 3.40 5.14 -5.43
N ILE A 58 4.03 5.48 -6.56
CA ILE A 58 4.29 4.51 -7.63
C ILE A 58 5.19 3.40 -7.10
N PHE A 59 6.22 3.75 -6.33
CA PHE A 59 7.08 2.80 -5.65
C PHE A 59 6.31 1.81 -4.78
N ALA A 60 5.45 2.28 -3.86
CA ALA A 60 4.70 1.36 -3.01
C ALA A 60 3.76 0.45 -3.79
N TRP A 61 3.10 0.97 -4.83
CA TRP A 61 2.28 0.16 -5.73
C TRP A 61 3.10 -0.92 -6.44
N VAL A 62 4.25 -0.56 -7.01
CA VAL A 62 5.12 -1.50 -7.73
C VAL A 62 5.68 -2.57 -6.79
N ILE A 63 6.20 -2.18 -5.62
CA ILE A 63 6.73 -3.14 -4.63
C ILE A 63 5.63 -4.07 -4.12
N SER A 64 4.45 -3.52 -3.80
CA SER A 64 3.34 -4.32 -3.29
C SER A 64 2.76 -5.28 -4.33
N ALA A 65 2.61 -4.82 -5.58
CA ALA A 65 2.18 -5.69 -6.68
C ALA A 65 3.21 -6.80 -6.94
N THR A 66 4.51 -6.47 -6.90
CA THR A 66 5.59 -7.42 -7.14
C THR A 66 5.69 -8.47 -6.03
N GLY A 67 5.59 -8.08 -4.76
CA GLY A 67 5.59 -9.04 -3.66
C GLY A 67 4.33 -9.92 -3.64
N PHE A 68 3.18 -9.40 -4.07
CA PHE A 68 1.97 -10.21 -4.24
C PHE A 68 2.12 -11.21 -5.39
N LEU A 69 2.71 -10.80 -6.51
CA LEU A 69 3.06 -11.69 -7.63
C LEU A 69 4.02 -12.80 -7.18
N LEU A 70 5.00 -12.47 -6.34
CA LEU A 70 5.90 -13.45 -5.74
C LEU A 70 5.16 -14.43 -4.83
N ALA A 71 4.23 -13.95 -3.99
CA ALA A 71 3.40 -14.80 -3.14
C ALA A 71 2.57 -15.80 -3.96
N ILE A 72 1.95 -15.35 -5.06
CA ILE A 72 1.24 -16.24 -5.99
C ILE A 72 2.19 -17.29 -6.58
N SER A 73 3.39 -16.88 -6.98
CA SER A 73 4.39 -17.80 -7.53
C SER A 73 4.78 -18.88 -6.51
N VAL A 74 5.05 -18.50 -5.27
CA VAL A 74 5.37 -19.42 -4.17
C VAL A 74 4.20 -20.34 -3.85
N PHE A 75 2.96 -19.85 -3.90
CA PHE A 75 1.76 -20.67 -3.69
C PHE A 75 1.67 -21.81 -4.72
N PHE A 76 1.87 -21.52 -6.00
CA PHE A 76 1.80 -22.56 -7.03
C PHE A 76 3.02 -23.49 -7.03
N LEU A 77 4.21 -23.00 -6.69
CA LEU A 77 5.42 -23.84 -6.68
C LEU A 77 5.55 -24.74 -5.45
N TYR A 78 5.06 -24.29 -4.29
CA TYR A 78 5.27 -24.99 -3.01
C TYR A 78 3.98 -25.30 -2.26
N GLY A 79 2.87 -24.63 -2.56
CA GLY A 79 1.58 -24.86 -1.91
C GLY A 79 0.74 -25.91 -2.63
N VAL A 80 0.93 -26.07 -3.94
CA VAL A 80 0.17 -26.99 -4.79
C VAL A 80 1.15 -27.92 -5.49
N GLU A 81 1.06 -29.22 -5.19
CA GLU A 81 1.85 -30.24 -5.88
C GLU A 81 0.91 -31.23 -6.59
N GLU A 82 1.24 -31.58 -7.83
CA GLU A 82 0.60 -32.67 -8.54
C GLU A 82 1.33 -33.99 -8.24
N VAL A 83 0.62 -34.96 -7.68
CA VAL A 83 1.19 -36.28 -7.39
C VAL A 83 0.89 -37.22 -8.56
N PRO A 84 1.89 -37.95 -9.09
CA PRO A 84 1.68 -38.88 -10.19
C PRO A 84 0.76 -40.07 -9.80
N HIS A 85 0.24 -40.74 -10.83
CA HIS A 85 -0.77 -41.80 -10.79
C HIS A 85 -0.65 -42.87 -9.68
N PRO A 86 -1.80 -43.45 -9.23
CA PRO A 86 -3.02 -43.70 -10.03
C PRO A 86 -4.10 -42.62 -9.96
N VAL A 87 -4.09 -41.71 -8.98
CA VAL A 87 -5.25 -40.84 -8.71
C VAL A 87 -5.12 -39.43 -9.30
N GLY A 88 -3.93 -39.01 -9.75
CA GLY A 88 -3.73 -37.64 -10.27
C GLY A 88 -4.20 -36.59 -9.26
N ALA A 89 -3.78 -36.75 -8.01
CA ALA A 89 -4.29 -35.95 -6.90
C ALA A 89 -3.49 -34.65 -6.75
N ILE A 90 -4.21 -33.56 -6.53
CA ILE A 90 -3.61 -32.30 -6.09
C ILE A 90 -3.42 -32.38 -4.58
N VAL A 91 -2.17 -32.29 -4.12
CA VAL A 91 -1.85 -32.25 -2.70
C VAL A 91 -1.52 -30.81 -2.30
N PHE A 92 -2.24 -30.35 -1.28
CA PHE A 92 -2.05 -29.02 -0.71
C PHE A 92 -1.06 -29.09 0.44
N HIS A 93 0.04 -28.36 0.31
CA HIS A 93 1.07 -28.24 1.34
C HIS A 93 0.80 -27.02 2.19
N ALA A 94 0.27 -27.23 3.40
CA ALA A 94 -0.04 -26.15 4.34
C ALA A 94 1.18 -25.23 4.60
N GLY A 95 2.41 -25.78 4.60
CA GLY A 95 3.64 -24.99 4.74
C GLY A 95 3.87 -24.00 3.58
N GLY A 96 3.71 -24.45 2.33
CA GLY A 96 3.82 -23.58 1.16
C GLY A 96 2.70 -22.54 1.10
N ILE A 97 1.49 -22.93 1.48
CA ILE A 97 0.32 -22.02 1.57
C ILE A 97 0.56 -20.95 2.63
N ALA A 98 0.98 -21.34 3.84
CA ALA A 98 1.28 -20.40 4.92
C ALA A 98 2.40 -19.42 4.54
N GLY A 99 3.46 -19.92 3.88
CA GLY A 99 4.55 -19.10 3.35
C GLY A 99 4.06 -18.07 2.33
N ALA A 100 3.24 -18.49 1.36
CA ALA A 100 2.67 -17.61 0.36
C ALA A 100 1.74 -16.55 0.96
N LEU A 101 0.84 -16.94 1.87
CA LEU A 101 -0.07 -16.00 2.55
C LEU A 101 0.70 -14.99 3.41
N GLY A 102 1.72 -15.44 4.13
CA GLY A 102 2.60 -14.57 4.90
C GLY A 102 3.31 -13.55 4.01
N MET A 103 3.91 -13.99 2.90
CA MET A 103 4.53 -13.08 1.92
C MET A 103 3.53 -12.09 1.32
N GLY A 104 2.33 -12.55 0.97
CA GLY A 104 1.25 -11.71 0.44
C GLY A 104 0.85 -10.61 1.42
N LEU A 105 0.68 -10.95 2.70
CA LEU A 105 0.40 -9.99 3.76
C LEU A 105 1.54 -8.98 3.93
N PHE A 106 2.79 -9.44 3.98
CA PHE A 106 3.96 -8.56 4.08
C PHE A 106 4.09 -7.63 2.86
N SER A 107 3.65 -8.06 1.68
CA SER A 107 3.65 -7.23 0.49
C SER A 107 2.73 -6.01 0.60
N LEU A 108 1.74 -6.01 1.48
CA LEU A 108 0.80 -4.88 1.63
C LEU A 108 1.35 -3.72 2.46
N PHE A 109 2.46 -3.92 3.17
CA PHE A 109 3.03 -2.90 4.07
C PHE A 109 3.33 -1.56 3.38
N PRO A 110 3.98 -1.51 2.20
CA PRO A 110 4.22 -0.24 1.51
C PRO A 110 2.94 0.55 1.23
N LEU A 111 1.85 -0.13 0.86
CA LEU A 111 0.56 0.50 0.61
C LEU A 111 -0.08 1.02 1.92
N LEU A 112 -0.04 0.20 2.97
CA LEU A 112 -0.55 0.59 4.29
C LEU A 112 0.17 1.84 4.82
N ILE A 113 1.49 1.92 4.68
CA ILE A 113 2.29 3.08 5.10
C ILE A 113 1.85 4.34 4.34
N ILE A 114 1.65 4.26 3.02
CA ILE A 114 1.20 5.42 2.23
C ILE A 114 -0.24 5.83 2.57
N HIS A 115 -1.12 4.86 2.84
CA HIS A 115 -2.48 5.15 3.28
C HIS A 115 -2.48 5.98 4.58
N GLN A 116 -1.69 5.57 5.57
CA GLN A 116 -1.55 6.30 6.84
C GLN A 116 -0.97 7.71 6.65
N LEU A 117 0.07 7.85 5.83
CA LEU A 117 0.67 9.14 5.51
C LEU A 117 -0.31 10.10 4.80
N SER A 118 -1.23 9.56 4.02
CA SER A 118 -2.24 10.35 3.31
C SER A 118 -3.38 10.78 4.24
N SER A 119 -3.82 9.91 5.16
CA SER A 119 -4.84 10.22 6.17
C SER A 119 -4.41 11.34 7.13
N LYS A 120 -3.13 11.41 7.49
CA LYS A 120 -2.62 12.46 8.38
C LYS A 120 -2.65 13.87 7.76
N LYS A 121 -2.71 13.99 6.43
CA LYS A 121 -2.79 15.29 5.73
C LYS A 121 -4.17 15.94 5.78
N THR A 122 -5.23 15.18 6.09
CA THR A 122 -6.59 15.70 6.23
C THR A 122 -6.92 16.15 7.66
N THR A 123 -6.02 15.92 8.62
CA THR A 123 -6.15 16.39 10.00
C THR A 123 -5.00 17.34 10.35
N SER A 124 -4.91 18.45 9.62
CA SER A 124 -4.16 19.61 10.09
C SER A 124 -5.16 20.55 10.75
N PRO A 125 -4.95 20.97 12.02
CA PRO A 125 -5.88 21.84 12.70
C PRO A 125 -5.94 23.15 11.92
N ALA A 126 -7.15 23.51 11.47
CA ALA A 126 -7.43 24.83 10.98
C ALA A 126 -6.95 25.81 12.05
N THR A 127 -5.80 26.45 11.80
CA THR A 127 -5.42 27.65 12.51
C THR A 127 -6.44 28.70 12.10
N HIS A 128 -7.50 28.80 12.91
CA HIS A 128 -8.50 29.84 12.79
C HIS A 128 -7.78 31.16 13.04
N LYS A 129 -7.29 31.78 11.97
CA LYS A 129 -6.90 33.19 11.98
C LYS A 129 -8.20 33.98 12.12
N LEU A 130 -8.57 34.24 13.37
CA LEU A 130 -9.67 35.13 13.71
C LEU A 130 -9.13 36.56 13.60
N ASN A 131 -9.46 37.23 12.50
CA ASN A 131 -9.40 38.69 12.40
C ASN A 131 -10.77 39.20 11.94
N GLU A 132 -11.34 40.04 12.80
CA GLU A 132 -12.31 41.12 12.58
C GLU A 132 -13.67 40.86 11.92
N ASN A 133 -14.67 41.08 12.77
CA ASN A 133 -15.95 41.76 12.54
C ASN A 133 -17.01 41.17 11.59
N ASP A 134 -18.20 41.14 12.19
CA ASP A 134 -19.54 41.26 11.63
C ASP A 134 -20.32 39.98 11.25
N THR A 135 -21.39 39.84 12.04
CA THR A 135 -22.67 39.16 11.79
C THR A 135 -22.75 37.70 12.23
N ALA A 136 -23.51 37.49 13.31
CA ALA A 136 -23.86 36.21 13.89
C ALA A 136 -24.52 35.27 12.86
N PRO A 137 -24.02 34.03 12.73
CA PRO A 137 -24.81 32.91 12.21
C PRO A 137 -25.40 32.11 13.37
N ASP A 138 -26.64 31.66 13.16
CA ASP A 138 -27.36 30.66 13.96
C ASP A 138 -26.45 29.48 14.33
N PRO A 139 -26.45 28.97 15.58
CA PRO A 139 -25.63 27.81 15.91
C PRO A 139 -26.26 26.56 15.26
N GLU A 140 -25.62 26.04 14.21
CA GLU A 140 -25.79 24.65 13.81
C GLU A 140 -25.28 23.79 14.97
N LEU A 141 -26.22 23.22 15.74
CA LEU A 141 -25.93 22.25 16.78
C LEU A 141 -25.43 20.97 16.12
N ASP A 142 -24.11 20.80 16.05
CA ASP A 142 -23.50 19.50 15.79
C ASP A 142 -23.89 18.57 16.95
N SER A 143 -24.75 17.59 16.67
CA SER A 143 -25.37 16.67 17.64
C SER A 143 -24.38 15.77 18.39
N ASP A 144 -23.09 15.91 18.11
CA ASP A 144 -22.03 15.01 18.53
C ASP A 144 -21.12 15.66 19.61
N GLU A 145 -21.32 16.94 19.93
CA GLU A 145 -20.61 17.70 20.97
C GLU A 145 -21.45 17.82 22.27
N TRP A 146 -22.03 16.71 22.73
CA TRP A 146 -22.59 16.64 24.08
C TRP A 146 -21.47 16.61 25.12
N GLU A 147 -21.10 17.78 25.60
CA GLU A 147 -20.16 17.95 26.71
C GLU A 147 -20.91 17.88 28.05
N PHE A 148 -20.26 17.32 29.09
CA PHE A 148 -20.81 17.38 30.43
C PHE A 148 -20.76 18.83 30.92
N ALA A 149 -21.93 19.39 31.24
CA ALA A 149 -22.04 20.75 31.76
C ALA A 149 -21.08 20.97 32.94
N THR A 150 -20.31 22.04 32.85
CA THR A 150 -19.38 22.42 33.92
C THR A 150 -20.12 23.03 35.10
N GLU A 151 -19.50 23.00 36.28
CA GLU A 151 -20.15 23.41 37.54
C GLU A 151 -20.51 24.91 37.57
N ASP A 152 -19.80 25.70 36.76
CA ASP A 152 -20.06 27.13 36.54
C ASP A 152 -21.31 27.34 35.66
N GLU A 153 -21.54 26.47 34.67
CA GLU A 153 -22.72 26.53 33.79
C GLU A 153 -24.00 26.07 34.51
N LEU A 154 -23.88 25.09 35.40
CA LEU A 154 -24.96 24.66 36.30
C LEU A 154 -25.48 25.80 37.20
N GLN A 155 -24.62 26.73 37.59
CA GLN A 155 -25.02 27.90 38.39
C GLN A 155 -25.54 29.06 37.54
N SER A 156 -25.23 29.09 36.24
CA SER A 156 -25.62 30.17 35.33
C SER A 156 -27.12 30.17 35.00
N GLY A 157 -27.81 29.04 35.16
CA GLY A 157 -29.23 28.91 34.86
C GLY A 157 -29.58 28.89 33.37
N GLU A 158 -28.59 28.93 32.49
CA GLU A 158 -28.73 28.85 31.03
C GLU A 158 -28.66 27.39 30.57
N PHE A 159 -29.61 26.56 31.01
CA PHE A 159 -29.78 25.19 30.48
C PHE A 159 -31.21 24.98 29.99
N GLU A 160 -31.35 24.31 28.85
CA GLU A 160 -32.67 23.93 28.35
C GLU A 160 -33.20 22.73 29.14
N VAL A 161 -34.21 22.98 29.97
CA VAL A 161 -35.08 21.92 30.49
C VAL A 161 -36.13 21.61 29.43
N GLY A 162 -36.07 20.41 28.87
CA GLY A 162 -37.07 19.89 27.94
C GLY A 162 -38.47 19.81 28.53
#